data_AF-A0A9E3D3T2-F1
#
_entry.id   AF-A0A9E3D3T2-F1
#
_cell.length_a   1.000
_cell.length_b   1.000
_cell.length_c   1.000
_cell.angle_alpha   90.00
_cell.angle_beta   90.00
_cell.angle_gamma   90.00
#
_symmetry.space_group_name_H-M   'P 1'
#
loop_
_entity.id
_entity.type
_entity.pdbx_description
1 polymer ?
#
loop_
_entity_poly.entity_id
_entity_poly.type
_entity_poly.pdbx_seq_one_letter_code
_entity_poly.pdbx_strand_id
1 'polypeptide(L)'
;MPLSIKFARAVLAKAAESGRVVLIMDQTKASERHQGLMLAVGFGERALPPLAWRVAATEGAIGFTGQKILLDIVCKRLGLT
;
A
#
# COMPACT_ATOMS: atom_id res chain seq x y z
N MET A 1 -10.46 0.09 -6.09
CA MET A 1 -9.73 0.88 -7.11
C MET A 1 -8.50 1.49 -6.44
N PRO A 2 -7.27 1.35 -6.98
CA PRO A 2 -6.10 2.03 -6.41
C PRO A 2 -6.23 3.54 -6.60
N LEU A 3 -5.58 4.29 -5.71
CA LEU A 3 -5.58 5.74 -5.69
C LEU A 3 -5.05 6.34 -7.00
N SER A 4 -5.60 7.48 -7.43
CA SER A 4 -5.04 8.21 -8.58
C SER A 4 -3.62 8.67 -8.28
N ILE A 5 -2.73 8.65 -9.28
CA ILE A 5 -1.32 8.96 -9.05
C ILE A 5 -1.10 10.41 -8.58
N LYS A 6 -1.91 11.34 -9.09
CA LYS A 6 -1.88 12.76 -8.67
C LYS A 6 -2.23 12.89 -7.18
N PHE A 7 -3.28 12.20 -6.74
CA PHE A 7 -3.71 12.26 -5.36
C PHE A 7 -2.74 11.50 -4.43
N ALA A 8 -2.20 10.36 -4.86
CA ALA A 8 -1.15 9.64 -4.13
C ALA A 8 0.09 10.53 -3.86
N ARG A 9 0.57 11.27 -4.87
CA ARG A 9 1.68 12.20 -4.71
C ARG A 9 1.34 13.35 -3.75
N ALA A 10 0.14 13.92 -3.88
CA ALA A 10 -0.30 15.01 -3.01
C ALA A 10 -0.38 14.58 -1.53
N VAL A 11 -0.92 13.39 -1.28
CA VAL A 11 -0.99 12.81 0.07
C VAL A 11 0.39 12.54 0.64
N LEU A 12 1.30 11.95 -0.14
CA LEU A 12 2.67 11.69 0.31
C LEU A 12 3.44 12.99 0.59
N ALA A 13 3.29 14.00 -0.28
CA ALA A 13 3.87 15.32 -0.06
C ALA A 13 3.32 15.95 1.23
N LYS A 14 2.00 15.87 1.45
CA LYS A 14 1.36 16.39 2.65
C LYS A 14 1.79 15.65 3.92
N ALA A 15 1.95 14.34 3.86
CA ALA A 15 2.48 13.55 4.97
C ALA A 15 3.94 13.95 5.27
N ALA A 16 4.76 14.15 4.24
CA ALA A 16 6.16 14.55 4.37
C ALA A 16 6.35 15.93 5.01
N GLU A 17 5.38 16.85 4.92
CA GLU A 17 5.42 18.13 5.64
C GLU A 17 5.53 17.96 7.17
N SER A 18 5.05 16.84 7.71
CA SER A 18 5.21 16.50 9.14
C SER A 18 6.60 15.98 9.50
N GLY A 19 7.51 15.87 8.53
CA GLY A 19 8.84 15.28 8.69
C GLY A 19 8.85 13.74 8.72
N ARG A 20 7.68 13.10 8.65
CA ARG A 20 7.55 11.64 8.67
C ARG A 20 6.43 11.17 7.75
N VAL A 21 6.73 10.20 6.90
CA VAL A 21 5.72 9.45 6.14
C VAL A 21 5.51 8.10 6.81
N VAL A 22 4.25 7.78 7.13
CA VAL A 22 3.87 6.47 7.65
C VAL A 22 3.19 5.68 6.54
N LEU A 23 3.70 4.47 6.28
CA LEU A 23 3.10 3.52 5.37
C LEU A 23 2.51 2.36 6.17
N ILE A 24 1.30 1.96 5.81
CA ILE A 24 0.58 0.84 6.44
C ILE A 24 0.56 -0.30 5.44
N MET A 25 1.14 -1.43 5.84
CA MET A 25 1.06 -2.68 5.10
C MET A 25 0.17 -3.64 5.87
N ASP A 26 -0.93 -4.04 5.26
CA ASP A 26 -1.88 -4.95 5.88
C ASP A 26 -2.18 -6.15 4.99
N GLN A 27 -2.26 -7.32 5.61
CA GLN A 27 -2.72 -8.54 4.98
C GLN A 27 -4.06 -8.93 5.59
N THR A 28 -5.08 -9.06 4.75
CA THR A 28 -6.43 -9.44 5.19
C THR A 28 -6.84 -10.75 4.53
N LYS A 29 -7.22 -11.77 5.32
CA LYS A 29 -7.87 -12.98 4.78
C LYS A 29 -9.33 -12.64 4.46
N ALA A 30 -9.67 -12.57 3.17
CA ALA A 30 -11.03 -12.27 2.74
C ALA A 30 -11.92 -13.53 2.69
N SER A 31 -11.32 -14.69 2.40
CA SER A 31 -11.97 -16.00 2.42
C SER A 31 -10.94 -17.12 2.58
N GLU A 32 -11.41 -18.36 2.64
CA GLU A 32 -10.54 -19.55 2.62
C GLU A 32 -9.69 -19.66 1.35
N ARG A 33 -10.08 -19.03 0.24
CA ARG A 33 -9.35 -19.09 -1.02
C ARG A 33 -8.64 -17.79 -1.39
N HIS A 34 -9.03 -16.67 -0.80
CA HIS A 34 -8.52 -15.35 -1.18
C HIS A 34 -8.06 -14.53 0.02
N GLN A 35 -6.90 -13.92 -0.14
CA GLN A 35 -6.33 -12.94 0.79
C GLN A 35 -5.84 -11.71 0.04
N GLY A 36 -5.99 -10.55 0.65
CA GLY A 36 -5.53 -9.27 0.15
C GLY A 36 -4.22 -8.87 0.82
N LEU A 37 -3.32 -8.26 0.05
CA LEU A 37 -2.23 -7.45 0.59
C LEU A 37 -2.44 -6.02 0.12
N MET A 38 -2.36 -5.08 1.06
CA MET A 38 -2.66 -3.67 0.83
C MET A 38 -1.51 -2.80 1.34
N LEU A 39 -1.21 -1.73 0.59
CA LEU A 39 -0.29 -0.68 0.99
C LEU A 39 -0.99 0.69 0.91
N ALA A 40 -1.03 1.40 2.03
CA ALA A 40 -1.66 2.71 2.17
C ALA A 40 -0.74 3.71 2.88
N VAL A 41 -1.08 5.00 2.75
CA VAL A 41 -0.48 6.08 3.54
C VAL A 41 -1.29 6.25 4.83
N GLY A 42 -0.62 6.20 5.97
CA GLY A 42 -1.17 6.66 7.23
C GLY A 42 -1.12 8.19 7.28
N PHE A 43 -2.25 8.83 7.53
CA PHE A 43 -2.36 10.27 7.69
C PHE A 43 -3.20 10.61 8.93
N GLY A 44 -2.55 11.19 9.95
CA GLY A 44 -3.14 11.27 11.28
C GLY A 44 -3.44 9.88 11.83
N GLU A 45 -4.68 9.65 12.26
CA GLU A 45 -5.16 8.37 12.81
C GLU A 45 -5.83 7.46 11.77
N ARG A 46 -5.77 7.83 10.47
CA ARG A 46 -6.50 7.14 9.41
C ARG A 46 -5.56 6.58 8.36
N ALA A 47 -5.87 5.38 7.88
CA ALA A 47 -5.34 4.87 6.63
C ALA A 47 -6.12 5.51 5.47
N LEU A 48 -5.42 6.22 4.58
CA LEU A 48 -6.02 6.73 3.36
C LEU A 48 -6.21 5.60 2.33
N PRO A 49 -7.01 5.81 1.26
CA PRO A 49 -7.22 4.79 0.25
C PRO A 49 -5.90 4.21 -0.30
N PRO A 50 -5.87 2.92 -0.66
CA PRO A 50 -4.62 2.20 -0.91
C PRO A 50 -3.89 2.74 -2.14
N LEU A 51 -2.57 2.92 -1.98
CA LEU A 51 -1.63 3.23 -3.06
C LEU A 51 -1.56 2.07 -4.05
N ALA A 52 -1.53 0.86 -3.51
CA ALA A 52 -1.62 -0.39 -4.26
C ALA A 52 -2.23 -1.47 -3.37
N TRP A 53 -2.85 -2.45 -4.01
CA TRP A 53 -3.35 -3.65 -3.35
C TRP A 53 -3.33 -4.80 -4.36
N ARG A 54 -3.27 -6.02 -3.87
CA ARG A 54 -3.38 -7.23 -4.67
C ARG A 54 -4.22 -8.27 -3.95
N VAL A 55 -4.86 -9.13 -4.74
CA VAL A 55 -5.50 -10.34 -4.25
C VAL A 55 -4.60 -11.52 -4.61
N ALA A 56 -4.42 -12.46 -3.69
CA ALA A 56 -3.67 -13.69 -3.88
C ALA A 56 -4.48 -14.87 -3.32
N ALA A 57 -4.12 -16.08 -3.76
CA ALA A 57 -4.63 -17.30 -3.15
C ALA A 57 -4.19 -17.39 -1.68
N THR A 58 -5.05 -17.98 -0.84
CA THR A 58 -4.74 -18.21 0.58
C THR A 58 -3.89 -19.46 0.73
N GLU A 59 -2.57 -19.30 0.64
CA GLU A 59 -1.56 -20.37 0.82
C GLU A 59 -0.69 -20.15 2.07
N GLY A 60 -1.12 -19.26 2.97
CA GLY A 60 -0.36 -18.83 4.15
C GLY A 60 -0.03 -17.35 4.13
N ALA A 61 0.86 -16.91 5.03
CA ALA A 61 1.28 -15.50 5.12
C ALA A 61 1.90 -15.02 3.80
N ILE A 62 1.46 -13.85 3.31
CA ILE A 62 2.06 -13.18 2.17
C ILE A 62 3.40 -12.62 2.65
N GLY A 63 4.44 -13.45 2.54
CA GLY A 63 5.78 -13.14 3.04
C GLY A 63 6.42 -11.91 2.37
N PHE A 64 7.63 -11.57 2.82
CA PHE A 64 8.34 -10.36 2.42
C PHE A 64 8.51 -10.18 0.91
N THR A 65 8.63 -11.27 0.14
CA THR A 65 8.67 -11.21 -1.33
C THR A 65 7.42 -10.54 -1.91
N GLY A 66 6.23 -10.91 -1.41
CA GLY A 66 4.97 -10.30 -1.86
C GLY A 66 4.85 -8.84 -1.45
N GLN A 67 5.33 -8.50 -0.25
CA GLN A 67 5.36 -7.14 0.28
C GLN A 67 6.30 -6.23 -0.51
N LYS A 68 7.49 -6.71 -0.83
CA LYS A 68 8.48 -5.99 -1.66
C LYS A 68 7.94 -5.71 -3.05
N ILE A 69 7.30 -6.68 -3.70
CA ILE A 69 6.68 -6.47 -5.01
C ILE A 69 5.65 -5.33 -4.96
N LEU A 70 4.83 -5.27 -3.91
CA LEU A 70 3.83 -4.20 -3.77
C LEU A 70 4.47 -2.82 -3.58
N LEU A 71 5.58 -2.75 -2.81
CA LEU A 71 6.38 -1.53 -2.66
C LEU A 71 7.02 -1.11 -3.98
N ASP A 72 7.67 -2.02 -4.70
CA ASP A 72 8.35 -1.75 -5.96
C ASP A 72 7.37 -1.20 -7.01
N ILE A 73 6.14 -1.73 -7.06
CA ILE A 73 5.06 -1.21 -7.91
C ILE A 73 4.73 0.24 -7.55
N VAL A 74 4.61 0.57 -6.26
CA VAL A 74 4.30 1.93 -5.82
C VAL A 74 5.45 2.89 -6.14
N CYS A 75 6.70 2.48 -5.88
CA CYS A 75 7.89 3.28 -6.22
C CYS A 75 7.93 3.58 -7.73
N LYS A 76 7.74 2.56 -8.57
CA LYS A 76 7.70 2.71 -10.03
C LYS A 76 6.57 3.64 -10.48
N ARG A 77 5.36 3.50 -9.91
CA ARG A 77 4.21 4.37 -10.25
C ARG A 77 4.44 5.82 -9.86
N LEU A 78 5.16 6.06 -8.76
CA LEU A 78 5.51 7.39 -8.26
C LEU A 78 6.75 7.99 -8.93
N GLY A 79 7.48 7.23 -9.75
CA GLY A 79 8.72 7.66 -10.40
C GLY A 79 9.89 7.81 -9.41
N LEU A 80 9.94 6.95 -8.38
CA LEU A 80 10.96 6.96 -7.31
C LEU A 80 12.08 5.92 -7.55
N THR A 81 12.23 5.42 -8.78
CA THR A 81 13.17 4.37 -9.19
C THR A 81 13.97 4.81 -10.39
#